data_AF-A0A952HW87-F1
#
_entry.id   AF-A0A952HW87-F1
#
_cell.length_a   1.000
_cell.length_b   1.000
_cell.length_c   1.000
_cell.angle_alpha   90.00
_cell.angle_beta   90.00
_cell.angle_gamma   90.00
#
_symmetry.space_group_name_H-M   'P 1'
#
loop_
_entity.id
_entity.type
_entity.pdbx_description
1 polymer ?
#
loop_
_entity_poly.entity_id
_entity_poly.type
_entity_poly.pdbx_seq_one_letter_code
_entity_poly.pdbx_strand_id
1 'polypeptide(L)' 'MRGFWSYAKERLLKFHGVSKDNFIYYLKELEFRYNFRDNIDNSLYKCLGVIN' A
#
# COMPACT_ATOMS: atom_id res chain seq x y z
N MET A 1 16.07 7.70 -8.37
CA MET A 1 15.33 7.12 -7.22
C MET A 1 13.85 7.03 -7.57
N ARG A 2 13.23 5.84 -7.57
CA ARG A 2 11.77 5.71 -7.76
C ARG A 2 11.09 5.98 -6.41
N GLY A 3 10.65 7.21 -6.20
CA GLY A 3 9.92 7.60 -4.99
C GLY A 3 8.55 6.93 -4.89
N PHE A 4 7.93 7.02 -3.71
CA PHE A 4 6.60 6.48 -3.42
C PHE A 4 5.56 6.83 -4.51
N TRP A 5 5.54 8.08 -4.98
CA TRP A 5 4.57 8.52 -5.99
C TRP A 5 4.74 7.84 -7.36
N SER A 6 5.97 7.52 -7.77
CA SER A 6 6.20 6.75 -9.00
C SER A 6 5.70 5.30 -8.84
N TYR A 7 5.86 4.72 -7.66
CA TYR A 7 5.34 3.38 -7.33
C TYR A 7 3.80 3.37 -7.30
N ALA A 8 3.19 4.35 -6.64
CA ALA A 8 1.73 4.45 -6.52
C ALA A 8 1.08 4.66 -7.90
N LYS A 9 1.64 5.56 -8.73
CA LYS A 9 1.11 5.83 -10.08
C LYS A 9 1.08 4.58 -10.96
N GLU A 10 2.15 3.79 -10.97
CA GLU A 10 2.20 2.55 -11.77
C GLU A 10 1.12 1.54 -11.35
N ARG A 11 0.84 1.43 -10.05
CA ARG A 11 -0.18 0.50 -9.53
C ARG A 11 -1.58 1.00 -9.78
N LEU A 12 -1.86 2.28 -9.54
CA LEU A 12 -3.17 2.88 -9.77
C LEU A 12 -3.58 2.81 -11.26
N LEU A 13 -2.63 2.96 -12.18
CA LEU A 13 -2.87 2.83 -13.63
C LEU A 13 -3.27 1.41 -14.06
N LYS A 14 -2.83 0.36 -13.35
CA LYS A 14 -3.17 -1.04 -13.66
C LYS A 14 -4.62 -1.39 -13.36
N PHE A 15 -5.26 -0.69 -12.44
CA PHE A 15 -6.64 -0.99 -12.02
C PHE A 15 -7.71 -0.32 -12.89
N HIS A 16 -7.33 0.36 -13.99
CA HIS A 16 -8.26 1.08 -14.89
C HIS A 16 -9.16 2.10 -14.17
N GLY A 17 -8.69 2.61 -13.03
CA GLY A 17 -9.43 3.53 -12.17
C GLY A 17 -9.64 2.95 -10.76
N VAL A 18 -9.71 3.85 -9.79
CA VAL A 18 -10.13 3.55 -8.43
C VAL A 18 -11.32 4.45 -8.15
N SER A 19 -12.38 3.91 -7.53
CA SER A 19 -13.51 4.75 -7.11
C SER A 19 -12.98 5.90 -6.24
N LYS A 20 -13.49 7.13 -6.46
CA LYS A 20 -13.01 8.32 -5.72
C LYS A 20 -13.14 8.12 -4.21
N ASP A 21 -14.22 7.50 -3.78
CA ASP A 21 -14.49 7.17 -2.38
C ASP A 21 -13.47 6.18 -1.80
N ASN A 22 -12.92 5.31 -2.64
CA ASN A 22 -11.94 4.29 -2.23
C ASN A 22 -10.48 4.74 -2.42
N PHE A 23 -10.24 5.85 -3.11
CA PHE A 23 -8.91 6.32 -3.47
C PHE A 23 -7.99 6.46 -2.24
N ILE A 24 -8.53 6.99 -1.14
CA ILE A 24 -7.78 7.17 0.10
C ILE A 24 -7.35 5.83 0.71
N TYR A 25 -8.21 4.80 0.68
CA TYR A 25 -7.89 3.48 1.21
C TYR A 25 -6.81 2.80 0.36
N TYR A 26 -6.90 2.90 -0.97
CA TYR A 26 -5.86 2.40 -1.86
C TYR A 26 -4.52 3.09 -1.65
N LEU A 27 -4.51 4.42 -1.45
CA LEU A 27 -3.27 5.14 -1.20
C LEU A 27 -2.62 4.70 0.13
N LYS A 28 -3.44 4.47 1.16
CA LYS A 28 -2.97 3.96 2.46
C LYS A 28 -2.43 2.53 2.37
N GLU A 29 -3.08 1.67 1.60
CA GLU A 29 -2.56 0.33 1.34
C GLU A 29 -1.20 0.38 0.61
N LEU A 30 -1.08 1.23 -0.41
CA LEU A 30 0.16 1.39 -1.16
C LEU A 30 1.29 1.99 -0.31
N GLU A 31 0.97 2.93 0.59
CA GLU A 31 1.90 3.49 1.57
C GLU A 31 2.45 2.39 2.49
N PHE A 32 1.56 1.55 3.04
CA PHE A 32 1.96 0.41 3.85
C PHE A 32 2.85 -0.57 3.07
N ARG A 33 2.42 -1.00 1.87
CA ARG A 33 3.21 -1.91 1.02
C ARG A 33 4.58 -1.35 0.65
N TYR A 34 4.68 -0.04 0.40
CA TYR A 34 5.95 0.61 0.06
C TYR A 34 6.91 0.64 1.25
N ASN A 35 6.40 1.03 2.42
CA ASN A 35 7.20 1.16 3.64
C ASN A 35 7.63 -0.19 4.21
N PHE A 36 6.80 -1.23 4.09
CA PHE A 36 7.04 -2.56 4.65
C PHE A 36 7.35 -3.62 3.58
N ARG A 37 7.83 -3.21 2.40
CA ARG A 37 8.05 -4.08 1.23
C ARG A 37 8.91 -5.33 1.48
N ASP A 38 9.82 -5.27 2.44
CA ASP A 38 10.75 -6.34 2.78
C ASP A 38 10.15 -7.33 3.81
N ASN A 39 9.24 -6.86 4.64
CA ASN A 39 8.70 -7.63 5.75
C ASN A 39 7.19 -7.38 5.93
N ILE A 40 6.46 -7.53 4.83
CA ILE A 40 5.03 -7.21 4.78
C ILE A 40 4.21 -8.11 5.71
N ASP A 41 4.57 -9.39 5.78
CA ASP A 41 3.88 -10.42 6.53
C ASP A 41 3.96 -10.15 8.05
N ASN A 42 5.17 -9.98 8.59
CA ASN A 42 5.35 -9.61 10.00
C ASN A 42 4.71 -8.27 10.36
N SER A 43 4.77 -7.29 9.45
CA SER A 43 4.16 -5.97 9.67
C SER A 43 2.64 -6.05 9.70
N LEU A 44 2.05 -6.90 8.85
CA LEU A 44 0.61 -7.14 8.81
C LEU A 44 0.15 -7.84 10.10
N TYR A 45 0.85 -8.89 10.53
CA TYR A 45 0.55 -9.57 11.78
C TYR A 45 0.64 -8.66 13.01
N LYS A 46 1.62 -7.76 13.03
CA LYS A 46 1.75 -6.74 14.07
C LYS A 46 0.57 -5.75 14.06
N CYS A 47 0.15 -5.28 12.89
CA CYS A 47 -0.99 -4.37 12.76
C CYS A 47 -2.32 -5.03 13.14
N LEU A 48 -2.46 -6.33 12.93
CA LEU A 48 -3.65 -7.11 13.28
C LEU A 48 -3.66 -7.57 14.75
N GLY A 49 -2.60 -7.29 15.52
CA GLY A 49 -2.50 -7.71 16.92
C GLY A 49 -2.36 -9.21 17.12
N VAL A 50 -1.93 -9.94 16.08
CA VAL A 50 -1.81 -11.41 16.10
C VAL A 50 -0.54 -11.86 16.84
N ILE A 51 0.45 -10.99 16.96
CA ILE A 51 1.71 -11.26 17.67
C ILE A 51 1.84 -10.25 18.82
N ASN A 52 1.79 -10.75 20.07
CA ASN A 52 2.24 -10.04 21.27
C ASN A 52 3.73 -10.33 21.50
#